data_AF-A0A7L5FFA7-F1
#
_entry.id   AF-A0A7L5FFA7-F1
#
_cell.length_a   1.000
_cell.length_b   1.000
_cell.length_c   1.000
_cell.angle_alpha   90.00
_cell.angle_beta   90.00
_cell.angle_gamma   90.00
#
_symmetry.space_group_name_H-M   'P 1'
#
loop_
_entity.id
_entity.type
_entity.pdbx_description
1 polymer ?
#
loop_
_entity_poly.entity_id
_entity_poly.type
_entity_poly.pdbx_seq_one_letter_code
_entity_poly.pdbx_strand_id
1 'polypeptide(L)'
;MKNLCYTLLLLSSISSFAQNDSILNFQDETIYRINILLPGLEIEKDVYKDFSVVGNLGLFPGYYKNNNLFSNSEEGFFFIPFIDLQVRYYTNFNRRIEKGKTIVKNTGNFVALKFTNYFGTATDHRSTESVRIAGMAYDIQRTYWDHWHLNFESGLMANFRC
;
A
#
# COMPACT_ATOMS: atom_id res chain seq x y z
N MET A 1 13.29 48.43 -12.79
CA MET A 1 13.63 47.09 -12.25
C MET A 1 13.34 46.93 -10.75
N LYS A 2 13.53 47.95 -9.89
CA LYS A 2 13.17 47.85 -8.45
C LYS A 2 11.69 47.56 -8.17
N ASN A 3 10.77 48.10 -8.99
CA ASN A 3 9.32 47.95 -8.75
C ASN A 3 8.75 46.58 -9.19
N LEU A 4 9.52 45.79 -9.96
CA LEU A 4 9.14 44.44 -10.40
C LEU A 4 9.40 43.38 -9.30
N CYS A 5 10.32 43.69 -8.37
CA CYS A 5 10.69 42.78 -7.29
C CYS A 5 9.63 42.74 -6.17
N TYR A 6 8.95 43.87 -5.92
CA TYR A 6 7.87 43.95 -4.94
C TYR A 6 6.59 43.25 -5.40
N THR A 7 6.33 43.22 -6.71
CA THR A 7 5.16 42.54 -7.28
C THR A 7 5.28 41.02 -7.18
N LEU A 8 6.48 40.47 -7.35
CA LEU A 8 6.73 39.02 -7.22
C LEU A 8 6.60 38.51 -5.77
N LEU A 9 6.94 39.35 -4.79
CA LEU A 9 6.85 39.04 -3.35
C LEU A 9 5.42 39.06 -2.79
N LEU A 10 4.48 39.74 -3.46
CA LEU A 10 3.06 39.78 -3.10
C LEU A 10 2.29 38.55 -3.62
N LEU A 11 2.77 37.90 -4.68
CA LEU A 11 2.15 36.70 -5.26
C LEU A 11 2.46 35.41 -4.49
N SER A 12 3.52 35.38 -3.67
CA SER A 12 3.84 34.22 -2.81
C SER A 12 2.97 34.10 -1.56
N SER A 13 2.16 35.12 -1.25
CA SER A 13 1.34 35.17 -0.02
C SER A 13 -0.01 34.48 -0.14
N ILE A 14 -0.40 34.04 -1.35
CA ILE A 14 -1.76 33.54 -1.63
C ILE A 14 -1.87 32.02 -1.48
N SER A 15 -0.82 31.37 -0.96
CA SER A 15 -0.90 29.98 -0.49
C SER A 15 -1.65 29.88 0.85
N SER A 16 -2.86 30.43 0.91
CA SER A 16 -3.78 30.21 2.01
C SER A 16 -4.13 28.73 2.04
N PHE A 17 -3.73 28.06 3.12
CA PHE A 17 -4.15 26.71 3.44
C PHE A 17 -5.68 26.68 3.57
N ALA A 18 -6.35 26.13 2.57
CA ALA A 18 -7.72 25.66 2.72
C ALA A 18 -7.69 24.51 3.74
N GLN A 19 -7.91 24.83 5.02
CA GLN A 19 -8.14 23.83 6.05
C GLN A 19 -9.56 23.32 5.87
N ASN A 20 -9.67 22.17 5.19
CA ASN A 20 -10.93 21.47 5.03
C ASN A 20 -11.26 20.80 6.39
N ASP A 21 -12.34 21.23 7.04
CA ASP A 21 -12.81 20.71 8.33
C ASP A 21 -13.21 19.21 8.29
N SER A 22 -13.15 18.57 7.11
CA SER A 22 -13.39 17.13 6.92
C SER A 22 -12.29 16.23 7.49
N ILE A 23 -11.20 16.77 8.06
CA ILE A 23 -10.06 15.98 8.57
C ILE A 23 -10.34 15.32 9.93
N LEU A 24 -11.39 15.74 10.66
CA LEU A 24 -11.51 15.48 12.11
C LEU A 24 -12.44 14.34 12.52
N ASN A 25 -13.24 13.77 11.61
CA ASN A 25 -14.24 12.77 11.96
C ASN A 25 -14.09 11.50 11.12
N PHE A 26 -14.30 10.34 11.77
CA PHE A 26 -14.46 9.04 11.11
C PHE A 26 -15.39 9.20 9.91
N GLN A 27 -14.82 9.03 8.73
CA GLN A 27 -15.57 8.87 7.50
C GLN A 27 -15.61 7.38 7.27
N ASP A 28 -16.80 6.80 7.19
CA ASP A 28 -17.00 5.42 6.77
C ASP A 28 -16.61 5.27 5.27
N GLU A 29 -15.33 5.47 4.96
CA GLU A 29 -14.82 5.56 3.61
C GLU A 29 -14.54 4.18 3.02
N THR A 30 -14.69 4.09 1.69
CA THR A 30 -14.25 2.95 0.90
C THR A 30 -13.26 3.46 -0.12
N ILE A 31 -12.01 3.03 0.00
CA ILE A 31 -10.89 3.51 -0.79
C ILE A 31 -10.51 2.42 -1.80
N TYR A 32 -10.39 2.80 -3.06
CA TYR A 32 -9.92 1.94 -4.13
C TYR A 32 -8.53 2.39 -4.56
N ARG A 33 -7.60 1.44 -4.73
CA ARG A 33 -6.23 1.73 -5.15
C ARG A 33 -5.76 0.73 -6.21
N ILE A 34 -4.87 1.21 -7.07
CA ILE A 34 -4.15 0.40 -8.05
C ILE A 34 -2.69 0.38 -7.61
N ASN A 35 -2.17 -0.83 -7.36
CA ASN A 35 -0.78 -1.04 -6.96
C ASN A 35 0.09 -1.19 -8.21
N ILE A 36 1.21 -0.45 -8.26
CA ILE A 36 2.12 -0.45 -9.41
C ILE A 36 3.29 -1.42 -9.19
N LEU A 37 3.90 -1.42 -7.99
CA LEU A 37 5.09 -2.22 -7.70
C LEU A 37 4.78 -3.72 -7.62
N LEU A 38 3.67 -4.06 -6.98
CA LEU A 38 3.03 -5.37 -7.03
C LEU A 38 1.69 -5.18 -7.76
N PRO A 39 1.66 -5.36 -9.09
CA PRO A 39 0.48 -5.07 -9.90
C PRO A 39 -0.78 -5.68 -9.30
N GLY A 40 -1.76 -4.86 -8.96
CA GLY A 40 -2.96 -5.35 -8.27
C GLY A 40 -3.97 -4.26 -7.94
N LEU A 41 -5.12 -4.71 -7.44
CA LEU A 41 -6.22 -3.87 -7.01
C LEU A 41 -6.42 -4.04 -5.51
N GLU A 42 -6.45 -2.93 -4.77
CA GLU A 42 -6.70 -2.90 -3.34
C GLU A 42 -8.04 -2.17 -3.08
N ILE A 43 -8.84 -2.74 -2.18
CA ILE A 43 -10.04 -2.12 -1.62
C ILE A 43 -9.86 -2.08 -0.12
N GLU A 44 -9.98 -0.89 0.46
CA GLU A 44 -9.95 -0.66 1.90
C GLU A 44 -11.31 -0.10 2.34
N LYS A 45 -11.90 -0.71 3.36
CA LYS A 45 -13.15 -0.29 3.97
C LYS A 45 -12.93 0.04 5.43
N ASP A 46 -13.28 1.25 5.81
CA ASP A 46 -13.30 1.64 7.21
C ASP A 46 -14.45 0.96 7.95
N VAL A 47 -14.16 0.45 9.14
CA VAL A 47 -15.13 -0.29 9.97
C VAL A 47 -15.34 0.41 11.30
N TYR A 48 -14.31 1.05 11.83
CA TYR A 48 -14.37 1.87 13.05
C TYR A 48 -13.32 2.98 12.97
N LYS A 49 -13.39 3.95 13.89
CA LYS A 49 -12.59 5.19 13.85
C LYS A 49 -11.09 5.02 13.52
N ASP A 50 -10.48 3.93 13.99
CA ASP A 50 -9.07 3.60 13.76
C ASP A 50 -8.90 2.19 13.17
N PHE A 51 -9.96 1.60 12.61
CA PHE A 51 -9.92 0.24 12.07
C PHE A 51 -10.45 0.18 10.64
N SER A 52 -9.70 -0.49 9.79
CA SER A 52 -10.12 -0.81 8.44
C SER A 52 -9.86 -2.28 8.11
N VAL A 53 -10.62 -2.78 7.13
CA VAL A 53 -10.43 -4.09 6.52
C VAL A 53 -10.02 -3.88 5.08
N VAL A 54 -9.03 -4.64 4.62
CA VAL A 54 -8.44 -4.50 3.30
C VAL A 54 -8.45 -5.82 2.58
N GLY A 55 -8.87 -5.79 1.32
CA GLY A 55 -8.70 -6.88 0.37
C GLY A 55 -7.85 -6.41 -0.80
N ASN A 56 -6.85 -7.22 -1.18
CA ASN A 56 -5.97 -6.95 -2.30
C ASN A 56 -5.83 -8.20 -3.17
N LEU A 57 -5.95 -8.01 -4.48
CA LEU A 57 -5.77 -9.04 -5.49
C LEU A 57 -4.69 -8.56 -6.46
N GLY A 58 -3.65 -9.36 -6.67
CA GLY A 58 -2.54 -8.93 -7.51
C GLY A 58 -1.68 -10.05 -8.07
N LEU A 59 -0.59 -9.64 -8.68
CA LEU A 59 0.42 -10.48 -9.31
C LEU A 59 1.78 -10.21 -8.69
N PHE A 60 2.42 -11.25 -8.19
CA PHE A 60 3.78 -11.20 -7.67
C PHE A 60 4.76 -11.61 -8.78
N PRO A 61 5.67 -10.72 -9.22
CA PRO A 61 6.64 -11.05 -10.26
C PRO A 61 7.74 -11.97 -9.70
N GLY A 62 8.04 -13.04 -10.44
CA GLY A 62 9.13 -13.96 -10.16
C GLY A 62 10.09 -14.03 -11.34
N TYR A 63 11.37 -14.23 -11.04
CA TYR A 63 12.41 -14.53 -12.02
C TYR A 63 12.95 -15.94 -11.79
N TYR A 64 13.25 -16.66 -12.86
CA TYR A 64 13.92 -17.94 -12.79
C TYR A 64 15.06 -18.08 -13.77
N LYS A 65 16.01 -18.93 -13.39
CA LYS A 65 17.10 -19.38 -14.23
C LYS A 65 17.33 -20.86 -13.97
N ASN A 66 17.24 -21.67 -15.01
CA ASN A 66 17.51 -23.09 -14.98
C ASN A 66 18.85 -23.36 -15.68
N ASN A 67 19.81 -23.88 -14.92
CA ASN A 67 21.11 -24.24 -15.46
C ASN A 67 21.16 -25.76 -15.62
N ASN A 68 20.97 -26.24 -16.84
CA ASN A 68 21.24 -27.63 -17.18
C ASN A 68 22.69 -27.77 -17.67
N LEU A 69 23.41 -28.77 -17.16
CA LEU A 69 24.80 -29.04 -17.56
C LEU A 69 24.93 -29.50 -19.04
N PHE A 70 23.82 -29.89 -19.67
CA PHE A 70 23.77 -30.51 -21.00
C PHE A 70 22.82 -29.81 -22.00
N SER A 71 22.22 -28.68 -21.63
CA SER A 71 21.32 -27.89 -22.51
C SER A 71 21.53 -26.40 -22.28
N ASN A 72 21.15 -25.57 -23.25
CA ASN A 72 21.16 -24.11 -23.09
C ASN A 72 20.39 -23.70 -21.82
N SER A 73 20.93 -22.72 -21.10
CA SER A 73 20.27 -22.18 -19.91
C SER A 73 18.94 -21.53 -20.30
N GLU A 74 17.86 -21.93 -19.64
CA GLU A 74 16.54 -21.32 -19.79
C GLU A 74 16.31 -20.32 -18.65
N GLU A 75 15.99 -19.08 -18.98
CA GLU A 75 15.65 -18.04 -18.00
C GLU A 75 14.41 -17.28 -18.44
N GLY A 76 13.67 -16.75 -17.46
CA GLY A 76 12.41 -16.07 -17.75
C GLY A 76 11.75 -15.45 -16.53
N PHE A 77 10.65 -14.74 -16.82
CA PHE A 77 9.79 -14.13 -15.82
C PHE A 77 8.45 -14.85 -15.79
N PHE A 78 7.83 -14.84 -14.62
CA PHE A 78 6.48 -15.35 -14.42
C PHE A 78 5.76 -14.52 -13.36
N PHE A 79 4.44 -14.61 -13.34
CA PHE A 79 3.61 -13.94 -12.34
C PHE A 79 2.87 -14.98 -11.50
N ILE A 80 2.89 -14.77 -10.19
CA ILE A 80 2.18 -15.58 -9.22
C ILE A 80 0.96 -14.78 -8.77
N PRO A 81 -0.27 -15.19 -9.10
CA PRO A 81 -1.45 -14.54 -8.56
C PRO A 81 -1.48 -14.65 -7.04
N PHE A 82 -1.92 -13.60 -6.36
CA PHE A 82 -2.13 -13.64 -4.91
C PHE A 82 -3.41 -12.92 -4.52
N ILE A 83 -3.98 -13.38 -3.40
CA ILE A 83 -4.99 -12.64 -2.64
C ILE A 83 -4.43 -12.34 -1.26
N ASP A 84 -4.65 -11.12 -0.79
CA ASP A 84 -4.20 -10.62 0.51
C ASP A 84 -5.37 -9.98 1.26
N LEU A 85 -5.52 -10.35 2.53
CA LEU A 85 -6.54 -9.84 3.43
C LEU A 85 -5.86 -9.25 4.67
N GLN A 86 -6.28 -8.05 5.06
CA GLN A 86 -5.70 -7.36 6.21
C GLN A 86 -6.77 -6.75 7.11
N VAL A 87 -6.50 -6.76 8.41
CA VAL A 87 -7.18 -5.91 9.39
C VAL A 87 -6.17 -4.92 9.92
N ARG A 88 -6.41 -3.63 9.72
CA ARG A 88 -5.50 -2.54 10.09
C ARG A 88 -6.02 -1.79 11.31
N TYR A 89 -5.14 -1.52 12.27
CA TYR A 89 -5.39 -0.64 13.41
C TYR A 89 -4.46 0.58 13.37
N TYR A 90 -5.03 1.77 13.18
CA TYR A 90 -4.31 3.02 13.03
C TYR A 90 -3.87 3.59 14.39
N THR A 91 -2.59 3.38 14.69
CA THR A 91 -1.97 3.74 15.98
C THR A 91 -1.79 5.25 16.21
N ASN A 92 -1.91 6.07 15.17
CA ASN A 92 -1.48 7.47 15.23
C ASN A 92 -2.48 8.51 14.71
N PHE A 93 -3.73 8.13 14.39
CA PHE A 93 -4.75 9.07 13.90
C PHE A 93 -4.98 10.23 14.87
N ASN A 94 -5.27 9.93 16.15
CA ASN A 94 -5.46 10.97 17.18
C ASN A 94 -4.26 11.94 17.24
N ARG A 95 -3.05 11.41 17.35
CA ARG A 95 -1.81 12.22 17.40
C ARG A 95 -1.59 13.07 16.15
N ARG A 96 -2.06 12.60 14.98
CA ARG A 96 -1.98 13.36 13.72
C ARG A 96 -2.99 14.50 13.72
N ILE A 97 -4.23 14.21 14.09
CA ILE A 97 -5.32 15.19 14.24
C ILE A 97 -4.90 16.32 15.19
N GLU A 98 -4.40 15.99 16.38
CA GLU A 98 -3.90 16.96 17.36
C GLU A 98 -2.79 17.88 16.83
N LYS A 99 -2.04 17.40 15.82
CA LYS A 99 -0.95 18.13 15.18
C LYS A 99 -1.38 18.82 13.88
N GLY A 100 -2.68 18.87 13.58
CA GLY A 100 -3.21 19.41 12.33
C GLY A 100 -2.76 18.65 11.09
N LYS A 101 -2.37 17.38 11.23
CA LYS A 101 -1.96 16.52 10.11
C LYS A 101 -3.14 15.75 9.56
N THR A 102 -3.25 15.70 8.23
CA THR A 102 -4.31 14.96 7.53
C THR A 102 -4.28 13.46 7.84
N ILE A 103 -5.46 12.85 7.94
CA ILE A 103 -5.66 11.40 7.94
C ILE A 103 -6.41 10.92 6.69
N VAL A 104 -6.70 11.81 5.74
CA VAL A 104 -7.46 11.54 4.51
C VAL A 104 -6.90 10.33 3.76
N LYS A 105 -7.82 9.49 3.26
CA LYS A 105 -7.52 8.20 2.59
C LYS A 105 -6.63 7.33 3.46
N ASN A 106 -6.95 7.27 4.74
CA ASN A 106 -6.21 6.57 5.76
C ASN A 106 -4.70 6.83 5.78
N THR A 107 -4.31 8.10 5.69
CA THR A 107 -2.91 8.50 5.84
C THR A 107 -2.48 8.38 7.30
N GLY A 108 -1.77 7.30 7.64
CA GLY A 108 -1.40 7.00 9.03
C GLY A 108 -0.29 5.98 9.18
N ASN A 109 -0.07 5.58 10.42
CA ASN A 109 0.73 4.40 10.74
C ASN A 109 -0.18 3.39 11.42
N PHE A 110 -0.07 2.13 11.05
CA PHE A 110 -0.95 1.09 11.56
C PHE A 110 -0.19 -0.20 11.87
N VAL A 111 -0.77 -0.98 12.76
CA VAL A 111 -0.46 -2.41 12.88
C VAL A 111 -1.47 -3.16 12.03
N ALA A 112 -1.02 -4.12 11.22
CA ALA A 112 -1.88 -4.97 10.42
C ALA A 112 -1.74 -6.43 10.85
N LEU A 113 -2.87 -7.13 10.99
CA LEU A 113 -2.90 -8.59 10.90
C LEU A 113 -3.17 -8.95 9.44
N LYS A 114 -2.31 -9.78 8.85
CA LYS A 114 -2.32 -10.07 7.42
C LYS A 114 -2.42 -11.56 7.15
N PHE A 115 -3.12 -11.91 6.09
CA PHE A 115 -3.18 -13.24 5.51
C PHE A 115 -3.05 -13.12 3.99
N THR A 116 -2.04 -13.76 3.41
CA THR A 116 -1.79 -13.76 1.96
C THR A 116 -1.75 -15.20 1.46
N ASN A 117 -2.47 -15.47 0.38
CA ASN A 117 -2.38 -16.73 -0.35
C ASN A 117 -1.84 -16.45 -1.76
N TYR A 118 -0.64 -16.96 -2.02
CA TYR A 118 -0.03 -17.02 -3.34
C TYR A 118 -0.47 -18.31 -4.01
N PHE A 119 -1.13 -18.20 -5.16
CA PHE A 119 -1.63 -19.34 -5.91
C PHE A 119 -0.51 -20.01 -6.70
N GLY A 120 -0.46 -21.34 -6.65
CA GLY A 120 0.43 -22.10 -7.52
C GLY A 120 0.17 -21.80 -9.00
N THR A 121 1.22 -21.63 -9.78
CA THR A 121 1.15 -21.40 -11.22
C THR A 121 1.97 -22.46 -11.95
N ALA A 122 1.48 -22.89 -13.10
CA ALA A 122 2.18 -23.82 -13.98
C ALA A 122 2.36 -23.15 -15.34
N THR A 123 3.60 -23.10 -15.78
CA THR A 123 4.05 -22.68 -17.11
C THR A 123 4.81 -23.85 -17.73
N ASP A 124 5.00 -23.82 -19.05
CA ASP A 124 5.71 -24.88 -19.79
C ASP A 124 7.10 -25.21 -19.21
N HIS A 125 7.72 -24.25 -18.51
CA HIS A 125 9.08 -24.36 -17.98
C HIS A 125 9.15 -24.43 -16.44
N ARG A 126 8.04 -24.16 -15.73
CA ARG A 126 8.05 -24.08 -14.25
C ARG A 126 6.67 -24.27 -13.64
N SER A 127 6.62 -25.07 -12.58
CA SER A 127 5.46 -25.19 -11.67
C SER A 127 5.83 -24.64 -10.30
N THR A 128 4.91 -23.91 -9.67
CA THR A 128 5.03 -23.47 -8.28
C THR A 128 3.85 -23.98 -7.47
N GLU A 129 4.13 -24.37 -6.23
CA GLU A 129 3.07 -24.70 -5.27
C GLU A 129 2.43 -23.43 -4.70
N SER A 130 1.19 -23.57 -4.22
CA SER A 130 0.54 -22.50 -3.47
C SER A 130 1.23 -22.30 -2.12
N VAL A 131 1.41 -21.04 -1.72
CA VAL A 131 2.02 -20.66 -0.44
C VAL A 131 1.07 -19.75 0.31
N ARG A 132 0.81 -20.07 1.57
CA ARG A 132 -0.02 -19.26 2.46
C ARG A 132 0.84 -18.70 3.57
N ILE A 133 0.77 -17.39 3.76
CA ILE A 133 1.49 -16.70 4.82
C ILE A 133 0.52 -15.85 5.63
N ALA A 134 0.81 -15.71 6.91
CA ALA A 134 0.07 -14.84 7.80
C ALA A 134 0.98 -14.35 8.90
N GLY A 135 0.63 -13.21 9.46
CA GLY A 135 1.41 -12.60 10.49
C GLY A 135 0.99 -11.16 10.74
N MET A 136 1.89 -10.42 11.36
CA MET A 136 1.63 -9.04 11.75
C MET A 136 2.71 -8.14 11.16
N ALA A 137 2.30 -6.95 10.75
CA ALA A 137 3.20 -5.92 10.24
C ALA A 137 2.89 -4.57 10.88
N TYR A 138 3.91 -3.72 10.92
CA TYR A 138 3.76 -2.30 11.19
C TYR A 138 4.09 -1.51 9.93
N ASP A 139 3.19 -0.58 9.62
CA ASP A 139 3.17 0.10 8.33
C ASP A 139 3.18 1.62 8.52
N ILE A 140 3.81 2.29 7.56
CA ILE A 140 3.84 3.75 7.45
C ILE A 140 3.28 4.12 6.08
N GLN A 141 2.03 4.57 6.05
CA GLN A 141 1.31 4.95 4.83
C GLN A 141 1.19 6.47 4.70
N ARG A 142 1.51 7.01 3.52
CA ARG A 142 1.35 8.43 3.19
C ARG A 142 0.64 8.60 1.85
N THR A 143 -0.36 9.48 1.85
CA THR A 143 -1.03 9.93 0.63
C THR A 143 -0.53 11.33 0.26
N TYR A 144 -0.07 11.49 -0.98
CA TYR A 144 0.38 12.77 -1.54
C TYR A 144 -0.55 13.23 -2.65
N TRP A 145 -0.89 14.52 -2.64
CA TRP A 145 -1.80 15.16 -3.60
C TRP A 145 -3.10 14.38 -3.81
N ASP A 146 -3.60 13.70 -2.77
CA ASP A 146 -4.77 12.82 -2.81
C ASP A 146 -4.71 11.62 -3.77
N HIS A 147 -3.63 11.39 -4.53
CA HIS A 147 -3.59 10.32 -5.54
C HIS A 147 -2.47 9.31 -5.30
N TRP A 148 -1.34 9.74 -4.75
CA TRP A 148 -0.16 8.90 -4.61
C TRP A 148 -0.08 8.30 -3.23
N HIS A 149 -0.26 6.98 -3.15
CA HIS A 149 -0.16 6.22 -1.92
C HIS A 149 1.20 5.53 -1.86
N LEU A 150 1.97 5.86 -0.81
CA LEU A 150 3.23 5.20 -0.50
C LEU A 150 3.08 4.49 0.83
N ASN A 151 3.30 3.17 0.83
CA ASN A 151 3.28 2.35 2.03
C ASN A 151 4.66 1.70 2.23
N PHE A 152 5.19 1.83 3.44
CA PHE A 152 6.36 1.10 3.89
C PHE A 152 5.93 0.10 4.96
N GLU A 153 6.21 -1.17 4.74
CA GLU A 153 5.79 -2.27 5.59
C GLU A 153 7.00 -2.98 6.19
N SER A 154 6.92 -3.31 7.48
CA SER A 154 7.89 -4.17 8.16
C SER A 154 7.15 -5.07 9.15
N GLY A 155 7.36 -6.38 9.06
CA GLY A 155 6.60 -7.34 9.86
C GLY A 155 7.23 -8.71 9.95
N LEU A 156 6.57 -9.57 10.71
CA LEU A 156 6.89 -10.99 10.84
C LEU A 156 5.73 -11.80 10.27
N MET A 157 6.04 -12.69 9.33
CA MET A 157 5.08 -13.58 8.69
C MET A 157 5.58 -15.01 8.74
N ALA A 158 4.68 -15.95 8.97
CA ALA A 158 4.97 -17.37 8.95
C ALA A 158 4.19 -18.03 7.81
N ASN A 159 4.85 -18.97 7.14
CA ASN A 159 4.18 -19.87 6.20
C ASN A 159 3.50 -21.01 6.99
N PHE A 160 2.29 -21.38 6.58
CA PHE A 160 1.61 -22.57 7.09
C PHE A 160 1.07 -23.41 5.95
N ARG A 161 1.21 -24.73 6.15
CA ARG A 161 0.59 -25.77 5.33
C ARG A 161 -0.60 -26.29 6.12
N CYS A 162 -1.80 -26.22 5.54
CA CYS A 162 -3.01 -26.85 6.07
C CYS A 162 -3.23 -28.17 5.36
#